data_AF-A0A7S0G9Y2-F1
#
_entry.id   AF-A0A7S0G9Y2-F1
#
_cell.length_a   1.000
_cell.length_b   1.000
_cell.length_c   1.000
_cell.angle_alpha   90.00
_cell.angle_beta   90.00
_cell.angle_gamma   90.00
#
_symmetry.space_group_name_H-M   'P 1'
#
loop_
_entity.id
_entity.type
_entity.pdbx_description
1 polymer ?
#
loop_
_entity_poly.entity_id
_entity_poly.type
_entity_poly.pdbx_seq_one_letter_code
_entity_poly.pdbx_strand_id
1 'polypeptide(L)'
;MNLSCFTTGTAIRGCVTIAVTAILSLTLGKNHVYVEGQAAELNNNHVSSKLQIHIPQKLFKPDGYDHREALFGIPPYGGSIAQSMYYADSDLCDTKVDTSKGYPIRPVTNGVMEPWPTPFVLMVDRGVCSFVQKARNAQKSGAAGVIIADNTCLCAFGDSCQSEPGIACEPREPIMADDGSGLDVSIPSFLVFKQDADVMKATLTANRPIQIEMKWSLPAPDERVEYQLWTTPTDFVSRDFLSSFRDAAVALGKRAYFTPHMYLYDGVKSGCDVNGEDMCYNLCTNAGRYCATDPDNNLDKGISGGDVVAESLRRICVWNVYGAENGIGREVSLSKIRQIK
;
A
#
# COMPACT_ATOMS: atom_id res chain seq x y z
N MET A 1 8.79 -21.51 -47.94
CA MET A 1 8.98 -22.89 -47.46
C MET A 1 8.38 -22.94 -46.06
N ASN A 2 7.06 -22.92 -45.89
CA ASN A 2 6.10 -24.04 -46.05
C ASN A 2 6.63 -25.36 -45.51
N LEU A 3 6.17 -25.76 -44.32
CA LEU A 3 5.62 -27.09 -44.11
C LEU A 3 4.47 -27.01 -43.09
N SER A 4 3.27 -27.12 -43.63
CA SER A 4 1.99 -27.30 -42.96
C SER A 4 1.66 -28.80 -42.90
N CYS A 5 1.09 -29.27 -41.80
CA CYS A 5 0.37 -30.55 -41.74
C CYS A 5 -1.01 -30.33 -41.10
N PHE A 6 -2.04 -30.69 -41.86
CA PHE A 6 -3.48 -30.70 -41.60
C PHE A 6 -3.90 -32.12 -42.05
N THR A 7 -4.70 -32.96 -41.40
CA THR A 7 -6.07 -32.93 -40.83
C THR A 7 -6.29 -34.35 -40.21
N THR A 8 -7.27 -34.75 -39.39
CA THR A 8 -8.75 -34.65 -39.40
C THR A 8 -9.30 -35.22 -38.08
N GLY A 9 -10.47 -34.76 -37.58
CA GLY A 9 -11.40 -35.62 -36.80
C GLY A 9 -12.12 -35.02 -35.57
N THR A 10 -13.16 -34.24 -35.83
CA THR A 10 -14.44 -34.01 -35.09
C THR A 10 -14.72 -34.74 -33.75
N ALA A 11 -15.09 -33.99 -32.69
CA ALA A 11 -16.39 -34.07 -31.98
C ALA A 11 -16.45 -33.23 -30.68
N ILE A 12 -17.65 -32.70 -30.42
CA ILE A 12 -18.09 -31.81 -29.34
C ILE A 12 -18.16 -32.54 -27.98
N ARG A 13 -17.71 -31.90 -26.88
CA ARG A 13 -18.42 -31.75 -25.59
C ARG A 13 -17.49 -31.20 -24.51
N GLY A 14 -18.03 -30.29 -23.69
CA GLY A 14 -17.30 -29.57 -22.65
C GLY A 14 -16.66 -30.47 -21.60
N CYS A 15 -15.53 -30.01 -21.09
CA CYS A 15 -14.99 -30.47 -19.82
C CYS A 15 -14.83 -29.25 -18.93
N VAL A 16 -15.78 -29.13 -18.00
CA VAL A 16 -15.67 -28.29 -16.80
C VAL A 16 -14.34 -28.64 -16.14
N THR A 17 -13.39 -27.71 -16.13
CA THR A 17 -12.21 -27.84 -15.28
C THR A 17 -12.53 -27.10 -13.99
N ILE A 18 -12.98 -27.86 -13.00
CA ILE A 18 -13.10 -27.40 -11.62
C ILE A 18 -11.67 -27.16 -11.13
N ALA A 19 -11.22 -25.91 -11.12
CA ALA A 19 -10.01 -25.53 -10.41
C ALA A 19 -10.35 -25.42 -8.92
N VAL A 20 -10.29 -26.56 -8.24
CA VAL A 20 -10.22 -26.63 -6.78
C VAL A 20 -8.80 -26.22 -6.38
N THR A 21 -8.62 -25.12 -5.65
CA THR A 21 -7.56 -24.90 -4.64
C THR A 21 -7.56 -23.43 -4.22
N ALA A 22 -7.27 -23.03 -2.99
CA ALA A 22 -7.47 -23.60 -1.65
C ALA A 22 -7.24 -22.40 -0.72
N ILE A 23 -8.21 -22.07 0.13
CA ILE A 23 -8.00 -21.08 1.19
C ILE A 23 -7.10 -21.76 2.21
N LEU A 24 -5.82 -21.38 2.24
CA LEU A 24 -4.91 -21.77 3.32
C LEU A 24 -5.17 -20.84 4.51
N SER A 25 -6.26 -21.10 5.25
CA SER A 25 -6.41 -20.57 6.60
C SER A 25 -5.46 -21.34 7.52
N LEU A 26 -4.21 -20.87 7.61
CA LEU A 26 -3.32 -21.26 8.70
C LEU A 26 -3.78 -20.55 9.97
N THR A 27 -4.56 -21.24 10.80
CA THR A 27 -4.75 -20.86 12.20
C THR A 27 -3.44 -21.11 12.95
N LEU A 28 -2.54 -20.13 12.92
CA LEU A 28 -1.42 -20.03 13.85
C LEU A 28 -1.62 -18.74 14.67
N GLY A 29 -1.51 -18.89 15.99
CA GLY A 29 -2.03 -17.96 16.98
C GLY A 29 -1.59 -16.50 16.81
N LYS A 30 -2.59 -15.62 16.95
CA LYS A 30 -2.54 -14.24 17.49
C LYS A 30 -1.26 -13.42 17.29
N ASN A 31 -0.67 -13.39 16.10
CA ASN A 31 0.21 -12.31 15.66
C ASN A 31 0.07 -12.15 14.15
N HIS A 32 -0.69 -11.13 13.72
CA HIS A 32 -0.79 -10.75 12.32
C HIS A 32 0.48 -9.97 11.94
N VAL A 33 1.36 -10.58 11.15
CA VAL A 33 2.44 -9.87 10.45
C VAL A 33 1.91 -9.54 9.06
N TYR A 34 1.74 -8.25 8.79
CA TYR A 34 1.38 -7.74 7.47
C TYR A 34 2.65 -7.69 6.61
N VAL A 35 2.63 -8.39 5.48
CA VAL A 35 3.69 -8.30 4.46
C VAL A 35 3.20 -7.28 3.44
N GLU A 36 3.79 -6.10 3.46
CA GLU A 36 3.50 -5.06 2.48
C GLU A 36 4.72 -4.86 1.58
N GLY A 37 4.52 -4.90 0.27
CA GLY A 37 5.46 -4.33 -0.68
C GLY A 37 5.28 -2.81 -0.68
N GLN A 38 6.02 -2.09 0.17
CA GLN A 38 6.10 -0.63 0.10
C GLN A 38 7.21 -0.21 -0.85
N ALA A 39 6.82 0.55 -1.87
CA ALA A 39 7.71 1.21 -2.79
C ALA A 39 8.59 2.23 -2.04
N ALA A 40 9.90 2.01 -2.05
CA ALA A 40 10.87 3.04 -1.70
C ALA A 40 11.42 3.70 -2.97
N GLU A 41 11.49 5.02 -2.91
CA GLU A 41 11.94 5.99 -3.92
C GLU A 41 10.99 6.25 -5.10
N LEU A 42 10.57 7.52 -5.16
CA LEU A 42 9.69 8.16 -6.13
C LEU A 42 10.18 7.97 -7.57
N ASN A 43 9.77 6.85 -8.17
CA ASN A 43 9.57 6.77 -9.60
C ASN A 43 8.07 6.50 -9.81
N ASN A 44 7.38 7.38 -10.54
CA ASN A 44 5.94 7.34 -10.85
C ASN A 44 5.44 6.03 -11.54
N ASN A 45 6.30 5.02 -11.68
CA ASN A 45 6.04 3.78 -12.39
C ASN A 45 5.62 2.60 -11.48
N HIS A 46 5.54 2.79 -10.16
CA HIS A 46 5.17 1.73 -9.20
C HIS A 46 3.89 2.01 -8.41
N VAL A 47 3.00 2.88 -8.89
CA VAL A 47 1.68 3.05 -8.28
C VAL A 47 0.78 1.91 -8.77
N SER A 48 0.40 1.01 -7.86
CA SER A 48 -0.58 -0.06 -8.12
C SER A 48 -1.94 0.51 -8.53
N SER A 49 -2.21 1.75 -8.16
CA SER A 49 -3.53 2.34 -8.32
C SER A 49 -3.55 3.66 -9.05
N LYS A 50 -4.70 3.96 -9.63
CA LYS A 50 -4.96 5.24 -10.26
C LYS A 50 -6.31 5.75 -9.82
N LEU A 51 -6.33 7.01 -9.41
CA LEU A 51 -7.53 7.77 -9.15
C LEU A 51 -7.66 8.88 -10.18
N GLN A 52 -8.77 8.91 -10.91
CA GLN A 52 -8.97 9.85 -12.01
C GLN A 52 -10.37 10.43 -12.02
N ILE A 53 -10.48 11.75 -12.10
CA ILE A 53 -11.76 12.40 -12.43
C ILE A 53 -11.89 12.54 -13.94
N HIS A 54 -13.00 12.03 -14.48
CA HIS A 54 -13.37 12.15 -15.89
C HIS A 54 -14.37 13.27 -16.13
N ILE A 55 -15.25 13.53 -15.17
CA ILE A 55 -16.24 14.60 -15.24
C ILE A 55 -16.22 15.39 -13.94
N PRO A 56 -16.18 16.74 -13.98
CA PRO A 56 -15.97 17.58 -15.17
C PRO A 56 -14.52 17.52 -15.69
N GLN A 57 -14.33 17.71 -16.99
CA GLN A 57 -13.00 17.70 -17.64
C GLN A 57 -12.02 18.74 -17.05
N LYS A 58 -12.52 19.82 -16.43
CA LYS A 58 -11.69 20.80 -15.73
C LYS A 58 -10.90 20.21 -14.55
N LEU A 59 -11.41 19.12 -13.97
CA LEU A 59 -10.76 18.38 -12.88
C LEU A 59 -9.92 17.20 -13.41
N PHE A 60 -9.76 17.07 -14.72
CA PHE A 60 -8.89 16.02 -15.26
C PHE A 60 -7.42 16.37 -15.03
N LYS A 61 -6.68 15.48 -14.36
CA LYS A 61 -5.22 15.52 -14.24
C LYS A 61 -4.59 14.44 -15.13
N PRO A 62 -3.57 14.73 -15.97
CA PRO A 62 -2.93 13.73 -16.83
C PRO A 62 -2.34 12.54 -16.05
N ASP A 63 -1.67 12.83 -14.95
CA ASP A 63 -0.99 11.84 -14.10
C ASP A 63 -1.93 11.18 -13.07
N GLY A 64 -3.19 11.61 -13.01
CA GLY A 64 -4.13 11.23 -11.96
C GLY A 64 -4.00 12.07 -10.69
N TYR A 65 -4.81 11.71 -9.71
CA TYR A 65 -4.81 12.30 -8.38
C TYR A 65 -3.90 11.52 -7.45
N ASP A 66 -3.12 12.23 -6.63
CA ASP A 66 -2.35 11.59 -5.56
C ASP A 66 -3.31 11.08 -4.48
N HIS A 67 -3.10 9.84 -4.06
CA HIS A 67 -4.01 9.12 -3.17
C HIS A 67 -3.28 8.03 -2.39
N ARG A 68 -3.89 7.59 -1.29
CA ARG A 68 -3.42 6.44 -0.51
C ARG A 68 -4.47 5.34 -0.54
N GLU A 69 -4.05 4.14 -0.92
CA GLU A 69 -4.92 2.96 -0.91
C GLU A 69 -5.10 2.45 0.51
N ALA A 70 -6.28 1.91 0.81
CA ALA A 70 -6.50 1.17 2.03
C ALA A 70 -5.81 -0.20 1.99
N LEU A 71 -5.26 -0.60 3.14
CA LEU A 71 -4.70 -1.94 3.36
C LEU A 71 -5.79 -2.99 3.69
N PHE A 72 -7.06 -2.67 3.41
CA PHE A 72 -8.25 -3.49 3.64
C PHE A 72 -9.25 -3.24 2.51
N GLY A 73 -10.30 -4.05 2.42
CA GLY A 73 -11.37 -3.80 1.44
C GLY A 73 -11.03 -4.11 -0.01
N ILE A 74 -9.89 -4.73 -0.28
CA ILE A 74 -9.38 -4.95 -1.63
C ILE A 74 -10.23 -6.03 -2.34
N PRO A 75 -10.95 -5.70 -3.43
CA PRO A 75 -11.64 -6.70 -4.25
C PRO A 75 -10.63 -7.69 -4.84
N PRO A 76 -11.01 -8.95 -5.11
CA PRO A 76 -10.08 -9.94 -5.65
C PRO A 76 -9.54 -9.51 -7.04
N TYR A 77 -8.35 -8.91 -7.03
CA TYR A 77 -7.40 -8.59 -8.09
C TYR A 77 -7.88 -7.80 -9.31
N GLY A 78 -7.19 -6.69 -9.60
CA GLY A 78 -7.17 -6.04 -10.92
C GLY A 78 -8.54 -5.55 -11.39
N GLY A 79 -8.93 -4.36 -10.96
CA GLY A 79 -10.23 -3.79 -11.31
C GLY A 79 -10.21 -2.28 -11.47
N SER A 80 -11.24 -1.78 -12.14
CA SER A 80 -11.56 -0.36 -12.18
C SER A 80 -13.05 -0.18 -11.99
N ILE A 81 -13.45 0.75 -11.14
CA ILE A 81 -14.84 1.23 -11.07
C ILE A 81 -14.85 2.70 -11.49
N ALA A 82 -15.75 3.05 -12.41
CA ALA A 82 -16.00 4.42 -12.81
C ALA A 82 -17.45 4.76 -12.47
N GLN A 83 -17.67 5.57 -11.44
CA GLN A 83 -19.00 5.86 -10.92
C GLN A 83 -19.18 7.34 -10.58
N SER A 84 -20.44 7.75 -10.46
CA SER A 84 -20.80 9.06 -9.93
C SER A 84 -20.38 9.15 -8.46
N MET A 85 -19.72 10.25 -8.10
CA MET A 85 -19.33 10.55 -6.73
C MET A 85 -20.42 11.36 -6.03
N TYR A 86 -20.75 10.97 -4.80
CA TYR A 86 -21.55 11.76 -3.88
C TYR A 86 -20.73 12.09 -2.64
N TYR A 87 -20.86 13.30 -2.12
CA TYR A 87 -20.24 13.71 -0.86
C TYR A 87 -21.26 13.64 0.26
N ALA A 88 -20.98 12.87 1.32
CA ALA A 88 -21.91 12.64 2.41
C ALA A 88 -22.09 13.85 3.35
N ASP A 89 -21.15 14.80 3.34
CA ASP A 89 -21.07 15.91 4.30
C ASP A 89 -21.06 15.41 5.76
N SER A 90 -20.27 14.37 5.99
CA SER A 90 -20.18 13.64 7.26
C SER A 90 -18.89 12.82 7.32
N ASP A 91 -18.43 12.57 8.54
CA ASP A 91 -17.31 11.69 8.82
C ASP A 91 -17.70 10.19 8.83
N LEU A 92 -18.98 9.85 8.69
CA LEU A 92 -19.47 8.46 8.69
C LEU A 92 -19.06 7.63 9.90
N CYS A 93 -18.81 8.24 11.05
CA CYS A 93 -18.47 7.51 12.27
C CYS A 93 -19.69 6.83 12.92
N ASP A 94 -20.89 7.38 12.71
CA ASP A 94 -22.12 6.76 13.17
C ASP A 94 -22.50 5.52 12.34
N THR A 95 -22.95 4.47 13.02
CA THR A 95 -23.40 3.22 12.37
C THR A 95 -24.64 3.39 11.51
N LYS A 96 -25.45 4.42 11.78
CA LYS A 96 -26.64 4.77 11.00
C LYS A 96 -26.28 5.91 10.04
N VAL A 97 -26.00 5.55 8.79
CA VAL A 97 -25.69 6.52 7.73
C VAL A 97 -26.98 7.21 7.27
N ASP A 98 -27.00 8.53 7.38
CA ASP A 98 -28.10 9.36 6.86
C ASP A 98 -27.96 9.53 5.33
N THR A 99 -28.67 8.69 4.58
CA THR A 99 -28.65 8.71 3.11
C THR A 99 -29.46 9.85 2.49
N SER A 100 -30.19 10.63 3.31
CA SER A 100 -30.98 11.78 2.87
C SER A 100 -30.19 13.09 2.83
N LYS A 101 -28.90 13.05 3.15
CA LYS A 101 -28.00 14.21 3.15
C LYS A 101 -26.93 14.11 2.07
N GLY A 102 -26.13 15.17 1.99
CA GLY A 102 -24.99 15.24 1.10
C GLY A 102 -25.32 15.71 -0.31
N TYR A 103 -24.30 15.69 -1.16
CA TYR A 103 -24.25 16.36 -2.44
C TYR A 103 -23.80 15.42 -3.57
N PRO A 104 -24.15 15.69 -4.84
CA PRO A 104 -25.09 16.71 -5.29
C PRO A 104 -26.51 16.48 -4.74
N ILE A 105 -27.31 17.55 -4.68
CA ILE A 105 -28.71 17.49 -4.28
C ILE A 105 -29.46 16.55 -5.24
N ARG A 106 -30.24 15.64 -4.65
CA ARG A 106 -31.07 14.65 -5.34
C ARG A 106 -32.54 15.07 -5.27
N PRO A 107 -33.43 14.45 -6.06
CA PRO A 107 -34.87 14.70 -5.95
C PRO A 107 -35.36 14.56 -4.51
N VAL A 108 -36.30 15.41 -4.12
CA VAL A 108 -36.93 15.38 -2.79
C VAL A 108 -38.34 14.83 -2.95
N THR A 109 -38.63 13.72 -2.27
CA THR A 109 -39.95 13.09 -2.24
C THR A 109 -40.45 13.14 -0.79
N ASN A 110 -41.67 13.62 -0.58
CA ASN A 110 -42.27 13.75 0.76
C ASN A 110 -41.41 14.54 1.77
N GLY A 111 -40.67 15.55 1.29
CA GLY A 111 -39.81 16.39 2.13
C GLY A 111 -38.48 15.76 2.55
N VAL A 112 -38.17 14.56 2.06
CA VAL A 112 -36.91 13.86 2.30
C VAL A 112 -36.17 13.70 0.97
N MET A 113 -34.88 14.00 0.95
CA MET A 113 -34.06 13.77 -0.23
C MET A 113 -33.93 12.26 -0.47
N GLU A 114 -34.10 11.83 -1.71
CA GLU A 114 -33.93 10.43 -2.08
C GLU A 114 -32.52 9.93 -1.73
N PRO A 115 -32.34 8.63 -1.41
CA PRO A 115 -31.03 8.03 -1.20
C PRO A 115 -30.10 8.17 -2.41
N TRP A 116 -28.81 7.91 -2.22
CA TRP A 116 -27.86 7.89 -3.32
C TRP A 116 -28.21 6.78 -4.33
N PRO A 117 -28.35 7.12 -5.63
CA PRO A 117 -28.66 6.14 -6.65
C PRO A 117 -27.46 5.21 -6.87
N THR A 118 -27.71 3.91 -6.82
CA THR A 118 -26.68 2.88 -7.04
C THR A 118 -26.45 2.61 -8.52
N PRO A 119 -25.21 2.26 -8.93
CA PRO A 119 -23.96 2.26 -8.15
C PRO A 119 -23.33 3.66 -7.99
N PHE A 120 -22.65 3.91 -6.88
CA PHE A 120 -21.99 5.20 -6.59
C PHE A 120 -20.69 5.06 -5.80
N VAL A 121 -19.83 6.06 -5.87
CA VAL A 121 -18.68 6.23 -4.95
C VAL A 121 -19.02 7.30 -3.93
N LEU A 122 -18.77 7.01 -2.65
CA LEU A 122 -19.08 7.93 -1.55
C LEU A 122 -17.83 8.63 -1.05
N MET A 123 -17.84 9.96 -1.09
CA MET A 123 -16.83 10.81 -0.49
C MET A 123 -17.24 11.20 0.93
N VAL A 124 -16.34 11.04 1.89
CA VAL A 124 -16.58 11.25 3.32
C VAL A 124 -15.42 11.99 3.97
N ASP A 125 -15.65 12.64 5.10
CA ASP A 125 -14.58 13.36 5.79
C ASP A 125 -13.71 12.45 6.66
N ARG A 126 -12.41 12.74 6.69
CA ARG A 126 -11.54 12.27 7.75
C ARG A 126 -12.08 12.80 9.09
N GLY A 127 -12.14 11.91 10.08
CA GLY A 127 -12.72 12.19 11.39
C GLY A 127 -12.09 11.29 12.44
N VAL A 128 -12.75 11.16 13.58
CA VAL A 128 -12.16 10.53 14.78
C VAL A 128 -12.19 9.00 14.79
N CYS A 129 -13.06 8.36 13.99
CA CYS A 129 -13.14 6.90 13.89
C CYS A 129 -12.18 6.32 12.84
N SER A 130 -11.95 5.00 12.92
CA SER A 130 -11.06 4.28 12.02
C SER A 130 -11.53 4.31 10.56
N PHE A 131 -10.59 4.21 9.62
CA PHE A 131 -10.88 4.15 8.20
C PHE A 131 -11.74 2.92 7.83
N VAL A 132 -11.48 1.78 8.48
CA VAL A 132 -12.27 0.56 8.34
C VAL A 132 -13.74 0.80 8.69
N GLN A 133 -14.01 1.49 9.80
CA GLN A 133 -15.37 1.77 10.23
C GLN A 133 -16.11 2.65 9.22
N LYS A 134 -15.45 3.66 8.65
CA LYS A 134 -16.01 4.52 7.60
C LYS A 134 -16.34 3.72 6.34
N ALA A 135 -15.39 2.90 5.87
CA ALA A 135 -15.58 2.06 4.70
C ALA A 135 -16.71 1.03 4.90
N ARG A 136 -16.79 0.41 6.08
CA ARG A 136 -17.88 -0.51 6.46
C ARG A 136 -19.24 0.20 6.44
N ASN A 137 -19.32 1.41 6.97
CA ASN A 137 -20.55 2.19 6.99
C ASN A 137 -20.96 2.62 5.57
N ALA A 138 -20.01 3.03 4.72
CA ALA A 138 -20.26 3.33 3.31
C ALA A 138 -20.71 2.08 2.52
N GLN A 139 -20.09 0.93 2.77
CA GLN A 139 -20.51 -0.34 2.17
C GLN A 139 -21.96 -0.68 2.56
N LYS A 140 -22.31 -0.52 3.84
CA LYS A 140 -23.68 -0.76 4.34
C LYS A 140 -24.71 0.19 3.72
N SER A 141 -24.32 1.39 3.30
CA SER A 141 -25.21 2.31 2.59
C SER A 141 -25.30 2.04 1.08
N GLY A 142 -24.63 1.00 0.57
CA GLY A 142 -24.70 0.58 -0.83
C GLY A 142 -23.66 1.23 -1.74
N ALA A 143 -22.65 1.91 -1.18
CA ALA A 143 -21.55 2.47 -1.96
C ALA A 143 -20.74 1.35 -2.63
N ALA A 144 -20.33 1.58 -3.87
CA ALA A 144 -19.43 0.69 -4.63
C ALA A 144 -17.95 0.96 -4.33
N GLY A 145 -17.63 2.11 -3.73
CA GLY A 145 -16.30 2.52 -3.32
C GLY A 145 -16.38 3.73 -2.40
N VAL A 146 -15.32 3.99 -1.64
CA VAL A 146 -15.26 5.12 -0.70
C VAL A 146 -13.99 5.95 -0.93
N ILE A 147 -14.16 7.27 -0.86
CA ILE A 147 -13.07 8.24 -0.89
C ILE A 147 -13.10 9.02 0.41
N ILE A 148 -12.00 8.97 1.15
CA ILE A 148 -11.84 9.68 2.40
C ILE A 148 -11.09 10.97 2.11
N ALA A 149 -11.75 12.09 2.37
CA ALA A 149 -11.21 13.42 2.20
C ALA A 149 -10.35 13.77 3.42
N ASP A 150 -9.07 13.99 3.19
CA ASP A 150 -8.20 14.47 4.26
C ASP A 150 -8.61 15.87 4.72
N ASN A 151 -8.45 16.12 6.02
CA ASN A 151 -8.79 17.38 6.67
C ASN A 151 -7.55 18.11 7.20
N THR A 152 -6.39 17.48 7.17
CA THR A 152 -5.11 18.06 7.62
C THR A 152 -4.11 18.07 6.47
N CYS A 153 -3.34 19.15 6.35
CA CYS A 153 -2.29 19.24 5.34
C CYS A 153 -1.02 18.53 5.77
N LEU A 154 -0.29 17.98 4.81
CA LEU A 154 1.09 17.56 5.06
C LEU A 154 2.03 18.76 5.11
N CYS A 155 2.97 18.74 6.04
CA CYS A 155 3.96 19.80 6.17
C CYS A 155 4.81 19.96 4.90
N ALA A 156 4.96 18.89 4.12
CA ALA A 156 5.66 18.91 2.83
C ALA A 156 5.00 19.80 1.77
N PHE A 157 3.69 20.05 1.87
CA PHE A 157 2.95 20.87 0.91
C PHE A 157 3.06 22.38 1.19
N GLY A 158 3.64 22.80 2.31
CA GLY A 158 3.87 24.23 2.62
C GLY A 158 2.63 25.09 2.39
N ASP A 159 2.77 26.15 1.58
CA ASP A 159 1.70 27.10 1.29
C ASP A 159 0.61 26.57 0.33
N SER A 160 0.82 25.43 -0.33
CA SER A 160 -0.16 24.89 -1.29
C SER A 160 -1.34 24.18 -0.62
N CYS A 161 -1.28 23.98 0.70
CA CYS A 161 -2.35 23.38 1.47
C CYS A 161 -2.57 24.17 2.77
N GLN A 162 -3.81 24.57 3.03
CA GLN A 162 -4.18 25.31 4.23
C GLN A 162 -4.97 24.41 5.18
N SER A 163 -4.37 24.03 6.30
CA SER A 163 -5.09 23.32 7.37
C SER A 163 -6.14 24.23 8.00
N GLU A 164 -7.17 23.62 8.61
CA GLU A 164 -8.16 24.38 9.38
C GLU A 164 -7.49 25.18 10.52
N PRO A 165 -8.04 26.34 10.91
CA PRO A 165 -7.46 27.18 11.96
C PRO A 165 -7.22 26.40 13.27
N GLY A 166 -5.98 26.38 13.75
CA GLY A 166 -5.60 25.68 14.97
C GLY A 166 -5.14 24.23 14.78
N ILE A 167 -5.14 23.71 13.55
CA ILE A 167 -4.61 22.38 13.23
C ILE A 167 -3.23 22.53 12.60
N ALA A 168 -2.20 21.99 13.26
CA ALA A 168 -0.85 21.92 12.70
C ALA A 168 -0.79 20.94 11.53
N CYS A 169 0.15 21.14 10.60
CA CYS A 169 0.37 20.20 9.51
C CYS A 169 0.89 18.85 10.05
N GLU A 170 0.57 17.76 9.36
CA GLU A 170 1.07 16.42 9.67
C GLU A 170 2.46 16.23 9.02
N PRO A 171 3.48 15.75 9.77
CA PRO A 171 4.82 15.55 9.23
C PRO A 171 4.95 14.28 8.37
N ARG A 172 3.96 13.39 8.43
CA ARG A 172 3.93 12.10 7.74
C ARG A 172 2.58 11.89 7.08
N GLU A 173 2.61 11.19 5.97
CA GLU A 173 1.41 10.86 5.21
C GLU A 173 0.46 9.95 5.99
N PRO A 174 -0.87 10.10 5.84
CA PRO A 174 -1.83 9.21 6.47
C PRO A 174 -1.73 7.80 5.88
N ILE A 175 -1.67 6.79 6.76
CA ILE A 175 -1.71 5.38 6.37
C ILE A 175 -3.11 4.84 6.66
N MET A 176 -3.77 4.31 5.64
CA MET A 176 -5.08 3.67 5.76
C MET A 176 -4.95 2.22 6.24
N ALA A 177 -4.46 2.06 7.47
CA ALA A 177 -4.26 0.75 8.08
C ALA A 177 -5.58 0.08 8.50
N ASP A 178 -5.60 -1.26 8.44
CA ASP A 178 -6.66 -2.06 9.04
C ASP A 178 -6.56 -1.95 10.58
N ASP A 179 -7.69 -1.72 11.24
CA ASP A 179 -7.81 -1.70 12.69
C ASP A 179 -7.94 -3.11 13.31
N GLY A 180 -7.81 -4.15 12.48
CA GLY A 180 -7.94 -5.55 12.83
C GLY A 180 -9.36 -6.11 12.63
N SER A 181 -10.28 -5.29 12.13
CA SER A 181 -11.66 -5.70 11.85
C SER A 181 -12.03 -5.64 10.37
N GLY A 182 -11.13 -5.22 9.47
CA GLY A 182 -11.42 -4.90 8.08
C GLY A 182 -11.75 -6.07 7.13
N LEU A 183 -11.78 -7.30 7.63
CA LEU A 183 -12.06 -8.50 6.82
C LEU A 183 -13.45 -8.52 6.17
N ASP A 184 -14.42 -7.78 6.71
CA ASP A 184 -15.79 -7.69 6.17
C ASP A 184 -15.98 -6.56 5.15
N VAL A 185 -14.98 -5.69 5.00
CA VAL A 185 -14.97 -4.64 3.99
C VAL A 185 -14.54 -5.26 2.66
N SER A 186 -15.27 -4.94 1.59
CA SER A 186 -15.06 -5.48 0.23
C SER A 186 -15.04 -4.39 -0.85
N ILE A 187 -15.27 -3.13 -0.46
CA ILE A 187 -15.26 -1.99 -1.36
C ILE A 187 -13.87 -1.33 -1.37
N PRO A 188 -13.38 -0.90 -2.54
CA PRO A 188 -12.14 -0.14 -2.65
C PRO A 188 -12.27 1.18 -1.86
N SER A 189 -11.22 1.50 -1.10
CA SER A 189 -11.21 2.62 -0.18
C SER A 189 -9.92 3.42 -0.38
N PHE A 190 -10.02 4.66 -0.87
CA PHE A 190 -8.85 5.54 -1.07
C PHE A 190 -8.96 6.80 -0.21
N LEU A 191 -7.82 7.33 0.21
CA LEU A 191 -7.71 8.66 0.82
C LEU A 191 -7.13 9.64 -0.21
N VAL A 192 -7.71 10.83 -0.28
CA VAL A 192 -7.25 11.93 -1.13
C VAL A 192 -6.79 13.08 -0.24
N PHE A 193 -5.62 13.64 -0.58
CA PHE A 193 -5.04 14.76 0.17
C PHE A 193 -5.93 16.01 0.11
N LYS A 194 -5.85 16.82 1.18
CA LYS A 194 -6.76 17.94 1.42
C LYS A 194 -6.85 18.91 0.25
N GLN A 195 -5.74 19.31 -0.36
CA GLN A 195 -5.73 20.28 -1.47
C GLN A 195 -6.59 19.82 -2.66
N ASP A 196 -6.66 18.52 -2.92
CA ASP A 196 -7.46 17.95 -4.00
C ASP A 196 -8.88 17.63 -3.54
N ALA A 197 -9.02 17.14 -2.30
CA ALA A 197 -10.31 16.85 -1.70
C ALA A 197 -11.18 18.11 -1.58
N ASP A 198 -10.61 19.26 -1.20
CA ASP A 198 -11.35 20.52 -1.07
C ASP A 198 -11.92 20.99 -2.42
N VAL A 199 -11.19 20.77 -3.53
CA VAL A 199 -11.68 21.08 -4.89
C VAL A 199 -12.83 20.15 -5.29
N MET A 200 -12.74 18.86 -4.96
CA MET A 200 -13.82 17.90 -5.20
C MET A 200 -15.07 18.26 -4.39
N LYS A 201 -14.91 18.53 -3.08
CA LYS A 201 -15.99 18.98 -2.19
C LYS A 201 -16.67 20.23 -2.73
N ALA A 202 -15.90 21.27 -3.05
CA ALA A 202 -16.44 22.53 -3.58
C ALA A 202 -17.24 22.35 -4.88
N THR A 203 -16.84 21.37 -5.71
CA THR A 203 -17.55 21.06 -6.95
C THR A 203 -18.87 20.33 -6.66
N LEU A 204 -18.85 19.35 -5.77
CA LEU A 204 -20.05 18.59 -5.37
C LEU A 204 -21.06 19.47 -4.62
N THR A 205 -20.61 20.29 -3.67
CA THR A 205 -21.47 21.23 -2.92
C THR A 205 -22.07 22.31 -3.82
N ALA A 206 -21.38 22.68 -4.91
CA ALA A 206 -21.96 23.49 -5.99
C ALA A 206 -22.95 22.72 -6.89
N ASN A 207 -23.37 21.52 -6.49
CA ASN A 207 -24.28 20.61 -7.19
C ASN A 207 -23.83 20.22 -8.60
N ARG A 208 -22.50 20.19 -8.83
CA ARG A 208 -21.94 19.71 -10.08
C ARG A 208 -21.53 18.25 -9.92
N PRO A 209 -21.99 17.36 -10.81
CA PRO A 209 -21.67 15.94 -10.71
C PRO A 209 -20.18 15.71 -10.97
N ILE A 210 -19.58 14.82 -10.19
CA ILE A 210 -18.25 14.28 -10.45
C ILE A 210 -18.39 12.83 -10.85
N GLN A 211 -17.74 12.42 -11.95
CA GLN A 211 -17.54 11.02 -12.27
C GLN A 211 -16.07 10.68 -12.02
N ILE A 212 -15.84 9.72 -11.14
CA ILE A 212 -14.51 9.29 -10.73
C ILE A 212 -14.27 7.84 -11.12
N GLU A 213 -13.05 7.56 -11.55
CA GLU A 213 -12.53 6.22 -11.76
C GLU A 213 -11.51 5.90 -10.68
N MET A 214 -11.76 4.81 -9.96
CA MET A 214 -10.82 4.18 -9.04
C MET A 214 -10.32 2.91 -9.71
N LYS A 215 -9.00 2.80 -9.91
CA LYS A 215 -8.36 1.63 -10.47
C LYS A 215 -7.33 1.11 -9.47
N TRP A 216 -7.37 -0.19 -9.20
CA TRP A 216 -6.38 -0.90 -8.39
C TRP A 216 -5.91 -2.08 -9.22
N SER A 217 -4.68 -1.98 -9.70
CA SER A 217 -3.99 -3.02 -10.47
C SER A 217 -2.80 -3.46 -9.65
N LEU A 218 -2.56 -4.76 -9.53
CA LEU A 218 -1.20 -5.15 -9.20
C LEU A 218 -0.37 -4.79 -10.43
N PRO A 219 0.68 -3.95 -10.31
CA PRO A 219 1.60 -3.74 -11.42
C PRO A 219 2.31 -5.09 -11.60
N ALA A 220 1.76 -5.90 -12.50
CA ALA A 220 2.32 -7.19 -12.90
C ALA A 220 2.75 -7.07 -14.37
N PRO A 221 3.75 -6.21 -14.68
CA PRO A 221 4.20 -6.01 -16.06
C PRO A 221 4.63 -7.33 -16.73
N ASP A 222 4.97 -8.34 -15.95
CA ASP A 222 5.35 -9.68 -16.37
C ASP A 222 4.67 -10.81 -15.56
N GLU A 223 3.44 -10.59 -15.08
CA GLU A 223 2.61 -11.60 -14.38
C GLU A 223 3.21 -12.16 -13.07
N ARG A 224 4.23 -11.51 -12.50
CA ARG A 224 4.82 -11.87 -11.20
C ARG A 224 4.47 -10.84 -10.13
N VAL A 225 4.28 -11.30 -8.90
CA VAL A 225 4.06 -10.45 -7.73
C VAL A 225 5.41 -10.06 -7.14
N GLU A 226 5.72 -8.76 -7.16
CA GLU A 226 6.88 -8.20 -6.47
C GLU A 226 6.52 -7.96 -5.00
N TYR A 227 7.33 -8.47 -4.07
CA TYR A 227 7.17 -8.19 -2.64
C TYR A 227 8.51 -7.84 -2.01
N GLN A 228 8.48 -6.88 -1.09
CA GLN A 228 9.67 -6.32 -0.47
C GLN A 228 9.56 -6.45 1.05
N LEU A 229 10.69 -6.62 1.73
CA LEU A 229 10.73 -6.58 3.20
C LEU A 229 11.86 -5.69 3.67
N TRP A 230 11.49 -4.64 4.40
CA TRP A 230 12.42 -3.79 5.14
C TRP A 230 12.63 -4.37 6.52
N THR A 231 13.87 -4.71 6.85
CA THR A 231 14.21 -5.31 8.15
C THR A 231 15.63 -4.92 8.58
N THR A 232 16.01 -5.27 9.79
CA THR A 232 17.38 -5.13 10.30
C THR A 232 17.83 -6.49 10.85
N PRO A 233 19.14 -6.82 10.87
CA PRO A 233 19.62 -8.08 11.41
C PRO A 233 19.14 -8.44 12.82
N THR A 234 18.79 -7.43 13.62
CA THR A 234 18.34 -7.56 15.02
C THR A 234 16.83 -7.49 15.19
N ASP A 235 16.07 -7.46 14.08
CA ASP A 235 14.61 -7.45 14.09
C ASP A 235 14.06 -8.81 14.53
N PHE A 236 13.58 -8.87 15.76
CA PHE A 236 12.97 -10.08 16.33
C PHE A 236 11.53 -10.28 15.86
N VAL A 237 10.83 -9.24 15.39
CA VAL A 237 9.42 -9.31 15.00
C VAL A 237 9.30 -10.04 13.66
N SER A 238 10.14 -9.71 12.69
CA SER A 238 10.10 -10.33 11.35
C SER A 238 10.77 -11.71 11.28
N ARG A 239 11.49 -12.13 12.32
CA ARG A 239 12.27 -13.37 12.33
C ARG A 239 11.41 -14.61 12.07
N ASP A 240 10.28 -14.72 12.77
CA ASP A 240 9.42 -15.89 12.68
C ASP A 240 8.69 -15.93 11.33
N PHE A 241 8.33 -14.75 10.78
CA PHE A 241 7.84 -14.63 9.41
C PHE A 241 8.88 -15.12 8.40
N LEU A 242 10.12 -14.61 8.45
CA LEU A 242 11.21 -15.02 7.54
C LEU A 242 11.47 -16.53 7.58
N SER A 243 11.39 -17.15 8.76
CA SER A 243 11.57 -18.59 8.91
C SER A 243 10.39 -19.38 8.33
N SER A 244 9.16 -18.96 8.61
CA SER A 244 7.94 -19.69 8.23
C SER A 244 7.56 -19.48 6.76
N PHE A 245 7.89 -18.32 6.19
CA PHE A 245 7.55 -17.97 4.81
C PHE A 245 8.44 -18.66 3.76
N ARG A 246 9.53 -19.31 4.18
CA ARG A 246 10.45 -20.04 3.29
C ARG A 246 9.73 -20.98 2.33
N ASP A 247 8.85 -21.83 2.87
CA ASP A 247 8.17 -22.85 2.07
C ASP A 247 7.15 -22.21 1.11
N ALA A 248 6.51 -21.12 1.53
CA ALA A 248 5.63 -20.31 0.69
C ALA A 248 6.41 -19.64 -0.45
N ALA A 249 7.56 -19.04 -0.17
CA ALA A 249 8.43 -18.42 -1.18
C ALA A 249 8.88 -19.45 -2.25
N VAL A 250 9.24 -20.67 -1.83
CA VAL A 250 9.58 -21.75 -2.76
C VAL A 250 8.37 -22.20 -3.58
N ALA A 251 7.19 -22.28 -2.97
CA ALA A 251 5.95 -22.66 -3.65
C ALA A 251 5.48 -21.60 -4.66
N LEU A 252 5.67 -20.31 -4.35
CA LEU A 252 5.36 -19.19 -5.25
C LEU A 252 6.23 -19.23 -6.50
N GLY A 253 7.50 -19.64 -6.37
CA GLY A 253 8.37 -19.89 -7.50
C GLY A 253 8.50 -18.65 -8.40
N LYS A 254 8.33 -18.82 -9.71
CA LYS A 254 8.41 -17.72 -10.70
C LYS A 254 7.23 -16.74 -10.66
N ARG A 255 6.19 -17.03 -9.87
CA ARG A 255 4.99 -16.16 -9.76
C ARG A 255 5.18 -15.04 -8.76
N ALA A 256 6.27 -15.03 -8.01
CA ALA A 256 6.61 -13.94 -7.11
C ALA A 256 8.12 -13.69 -7.13
N TYR A 257 8.51 -12.46 -6.83
CA TYR A 257 9.91 -12.07 -6.71
C TYR A 257 10.09 -11.26 -5.43
N PHE A 258 10.98 -11.74 -4.55
CA PHE A 258 11.30 -11.08 -3.30
C PHE A 258 12.44 -10.08 -3.48
N THR A 259 12.38 -8.94 -2.80
CA THR A 259 13.55 -8.07 -2.61
C THR A 259 13.73 -7.71 -1.13
N PRO A 260 14.80 -8.14 -0.46
CA PRO A 260 15.09 -7.74 0.91
C PRO A 260 15.77 -6.37 0.95
N HIS A 261 15.35 -5.52 1.88
CA HIS A 261 15.96 -4.23 2.17
C HIS A 261 16.44 -4.21 3.62
N MET A 262 17.71 -3.87 3.82
CA MET A 262 18.27 -3.68 5.15
C MET A 262 18.14 -2.21 5.54
N TYR A 263 17.46 -1.94 6.66
CA TYR A 263 17.28 -0.60 7.16
C TYR A 263 18.57 -0.11 7.84
N LEU A 264 19.12 0.99 7.32
CA LEU A 264 20.30 1.67 7.82
C LEU A 264 20.01 3.16 7.95
N TYR A 265 20.62 3.83 8.92
CA TYR A 265 20.56 5.27 9.07
C TYR A 265 21.65 5.94 8.23
N ASP A 266 21.29 7.06 7.62
CA ASP A 266 22.22 7.98 6.97
C ASP A 266 23.00 8.75 8.04
N GLY A 267 24.23 8.30 8.30
CA GLY A 267 25.07 8.87 9.34
C GLY A 267 25.56 10.27 9.02
N VAL A 268 25.62 10.67 7.74
CA VAL A 268 25.94 12.05 7.35
C VAL A 268 24.83 12.99 7.81
N LYS A 269 23.57 12.62 7.58
CA LYS A 269 22.40 13.40 8.07
C LYS A 269 22.30 13.41 9.59
N SER A 270 22.74 12.34 10.25
CA SER A 270 22.78 12.25 11.71
C SER A 270 23.96 12.99 12.34
N GLY A 271 24.87 13.58 11.55
CA GLY A 271 26.05 14.27 12.07
C GLY A 271 27.14 13.34 12.61
N CYS A 272 27.09 12.06 12.21
CA CYS A 272 28.08 11.04 12.58
C CYS A 272 29.34 11.12 11.72
N ASP A 273 29.25 11.62 10.48
CA ASP A 273 30.41 11.88 9.62
C ASP A 273 30.74 13.37 9.67
N VAL A 274 31.76 13.74 10.45
CA VAL A 274 32.28 15.12 10.52
C VAL A 274 33.69 15.12 9.97
N ASN A 275 33.85 15.66 8.75
CA ASN A 275 35.14 15.70 8.04
C ASN A 275 35.80 14.32 7.81
N GLY A 276 35.01 13.25 7.65
CA GLY A 276 35.53 11.90 7.48
C GLY A 276 35.94 11.22 8.79
N GLU A 277 35.54 11.78 9.94
CA GLU A 277 35.69 11.15 11.25
C GLU A 277 34.33 10.68 11.78
N ASP A 278 34.33 9.52 12.43
CA ASP A 278 33.14 8.94 13.04
C ASP A 278 32.89 9.53 14.43
N MET A 279 31.87 10.36 14.54
CA MET A 279 31.45 11.02 15.79
C MET A 279 30.41 10.21 16.57
N CYS A 280 29.98 9.07 16.04
CA CYS A 280 28.95 8.21 16.62
C CYS A 280 29.53 6.92 17.22
N TYR A 281 30.77 7.02 17.68
CA TYR A 281 31.49 5.98 18.41
C TYR A 281 31.59 4.66 17.63
N ASN A 282 30.86 3.62 18.03
CA ASN A 282 30.87 2.30 17.38
C ASN A 282 29.57 1.98 16.64
N LEU A 283 28.70 2.97 16.44
CA LEU A 283 27.39 2.76 15.80
C LEU A 283 27.46 2.70 14.27
N CYS A 284 28.57 3.17 13.69
CA CYS A 284 28.68 3.41 12.27
C CYS A 284 29.87 2.69 11.65
N THR A 285 29.85 2.61 10.33
CA THR A 285 30.96 2.14 9.51
C THR A 285 31.26 3.17 8.44
N ASN A 286 32.41 2.99 7.77
CA ASN A 286 32.77 3.79 6.60
C ASN A 286 32.87 5.30 6.91
N ALA A 287 33.55 5.61 8.03
CA ALA A 287 33.72 6.96 8.57
C ALA A 287 32.40 7.66 8.89
N GLY A 288 31.55 7.03 9.71
CA GLY A 288 30.30 7.65 10.14
C GLY A 288 29.19 7.74 9.09
N ARG A 289 29.35 7.16 7.89
CA ARG A 289 28.38 7.30 6.78
C ARG A 289 27.17 6.38 6.88
N TYR A 290 27.39 5.14 7.30
CA TYR A 290 26.34 4.14 7.44
C TYR A 290 26.23 3.70 8.88
N CYS A 291 25.08 3.90 9.50
CA CYS A 291 24.88 3.66 10.92
C CYS A 291 23.69 2.75 11.19
N ALA A 292 23.72 2.06 12.32
CA ALA A 292 22.59 1.34 12.87
C ALA A 292 22.50 1.62 14.38
N THR A 293 21.30 1.50 14.95
CA THR A 293 21.13 1.57 16.39
C THR A 293 21.72 0.34 17.05
N ASP A 294 22.34 0.54 18.20
CA ASP A 294 22.77 -0.55 19.06
C ASP A 294 21.53 -1.36 19.54
N PRO A 295 21.50 -2.70 19.36
CA PRO A 295 20.33 -3.51 19.68
C PRO A 295 19.97 -3.55 21.16
N ASP A 296 20.95 -3.42 22.06
CA ASP A 296 20.74 -3.45 23.51
C ASP A 296 20.97 -2.07 24.17
N ASN A 297 21.22 -1.04 23.35
CA ASN A 297 21.55 0.33 23.76
C ASN A 297 22.79 0.40 24.65
N ASN A 298 23.72 -0.55 24.54
CA ASN A 298 24.96 -0.58 25.32
C ASN A 298 26.19 -0.46 24.43
N LEU A 299 26.64 0.78 24.25
CA LEU A 299 27.80 1.08 23.40
C LEU A 299 29.11 0.41 23.85
N ASP A 300 29.23 0.00 25.12
CA ASP A 300 30.48 -0.55 25.65
C ASP A 300 30.59 -2.08 25.55
N LYS A 301 29.45 -2.78 25.36
CA LYS A 301 29.39 -4.25 25.37
C LYS A 301 28.22 -4.74 24.54
N GLY A 302 28.44 -5.80 23.79
CA GLY A 302 27.37 -6.44 23.00
C GLY A 302 27.65 -6.31 21.52
N ILE A 303 26.59 -6.39 20.72
CA ILE A 303 26.65 -6.18 19.27
C ILE A 303 26.52 -4.68 19.05
N SER A 304 27.54 -4.05 18.49
CA SER A 304 27.49 -2.62 18.21
C SER A 304 26.59 -2.30 17.01
N GLY A 305 26.19 -1.04 16.85
CA GLY A 305 25.55 -0.57 15.62
C GLY A 305 26.40 -0.87 14.38
N GLY A 306 27.73 -0.70 14.46
CA GLY A 306 28.66 -1.03 13.38
C GLY A 306 28.62 -2.51 12.98
N ASP A 307 28.46 -3.42 13.95
CA ASP A 307 28.30 -4.86 13.68
C ASP A 307 26.98 -5.14 12.95
N VAL A 308 25.91 -4.43 13.29
CA VAL A 308 24.61 -4.53 12.58
C VAL A 308 24.74 -4.04 11.14
N VAL A 309 25.50 -2.96 10.89
CA VAL A 309 25.77 -2.49 9.52
C VAL A 309 26.58 -3.52 8.74
N ALA A 310 27.62 -4.10 9.35
CA ALA A 310 28.44 -5.13 8.72
C ALA A 310 27.63 -6.40 8.37
N GLU A 311 26.76 -6.85 9.28
CA GLU A 311 25.87 -7.97 9.04
C GLU A 311 24.82 -7.67 7.97
N SER A 312 24.30 -6.44 7.94
CA SER A 312 23.39 -5.97 6.88
C SER A 312 24.05 -6.05 5.51
N LEU A 313 25.30 -5.57 5.39
CA LEU A 313 26.08 -5.69 4.16
C LEU A 313 26.30 -7.15 3.77
N ARG A 314 26.66 -8.01 4.73
CA ARG A 314 26.83 -9.44 4.48
C ARG A 314 25.55 -10.08 3.93
N ARG A 315 24.37 -9.75 4.49
CA ARG A 315 23.07 -10.24 4.01
C ARG A 315 22.74 -9.76 2.60
N ILE A 316 23.01 -8.49 2.28
CA ILE A 316 22.86 -7.95 0.92
C ILE A 316 23.77 -8.70 -0.06
N CYS A 317 25.04 -8.94 0.31
CA CYS A 317 25.97 -9.70 -0.54
C CYS A 317 25.49 -11.14 -0.78
N VAL A 318 25.03 -11.82 0.27
CA VAL A 318 24.43 -13.16 0.14
C VAL A 318 23.22 -13.11 -0.80
N TRP A 319 22.33 -12.13 -0.63
CA TRP A 319 21.18 -11.97 -1.52
C TRP A 319 21.59 -11.78 -2.99
N ASN A 320 22.56 -10.92 -3.26
CA ASN A 320 23.04 -10.67 -4.63
C ASN A 320 23.63 -11.92 -5.31
N VAL A 321 24.24 -12.84 -4.55
CA VAL A 321 24.86 -14.05 -5.10
C VAL A 321 23.87 -15.21 -5.28
N TYR A 322 22.83 -15.28 -4.44
CA TYR A 322 21.97 -16.46 -4.33
C TYR A 322 20.48 -16.21 -4.60
N GLY A 323 20.00 -15.01 -4.30
CA GLY A 323 18.58 -14.65 -4.37
C GLY A 323 18.22 -13.77 -5.55
N ALA A 324 19.08 -12.83 -5.94
CA ALA A 324 18.77 -11.80 -6.92
C ALA A 324 18.46 -12.32 -8.35
N GLU A 325 18.83 -13.55 -8.70
CA GLU A 325 18.47 -14.11 -10.00
C GLU A 325 17.00 -14.54 -10.07
N ASN A 326 16.44 -15.05 -8.97
CA ASN A 326 15.14 -15.73 -8.97
C ASN A 326 14.16 -15.22 -7.91
N GLY A 327 14.57 -14.30 -7.03
CA GLY A 327 13.73 -13.79 -5.95
C GLY A 327 13.43 -14.80 -4.85
N ILE A 328 14.18 -15.92 -4.74
CA ILE A 328 13.90 -17.00 -3.78
C ILE A 328 15.11 -17.33 -2.89
N GLY A 329 16.32 -17.42 -3.46
CA GLY A 329 17.51 -17.75 -2.66
C GLY A 329 17.64 -19.23 -2.26
N ARG A 330 17.13 -20.17 -3.08
CA ARG A 330 17.09 -21.61 -2.76
C ARG A 330 18.46 -22.28 -2.66
N GLU A 331 19.45 -21.81 -3.39
CA GLU A 331 20.75 -22.48 -3.55
C GLU A 331 21.85 -21.80 -2.73
N VAL A 332 21.95 -22.07 -1.43
CA VAL A 332 23.22 -21.79 -0.73
C VAL A 332 24.20 -22.92 -1.05
N SER A 333 24.76 -22.91 -2.26
CA SER A 333 25.82 -23.86 -2.62
C SER A 333 27.11 -23.50 -1.88
N LEU A 334 27.65 -24.47 -1.13
CA LEU A 334 28.95 -24.38 -0.45
C LEU A 334 30.10 -24.01 -1.41
N SER A 335 29.95 -24.22 -2.73
CA SER A 335 30.94 -23.80 -3.73
C SER A 335 31.01 -22.28 -3.92
N LYS A 336 29.87 -21.57 -3.81
CA LYS A 336 29.81 -20.10 -3.93
C LYS A 336 30.19 -19.39 -2.61
N ILE A 337 30.06 -20.04 -1.45
CA ILE A 337 30.47 -19.48 -0.15
C ILE A 337 31.99 -19.19 -0.10
N ARG A 338 32.81 -19.96 -0.81
CA ARG A 338 34.26 -19.76 -0.86
C ARG A 338 34.70 -18.49 -1.60
N GLN A 339 33.80 -17.84 -2.35
CA GLN A 339 34.11 -16.58 -3.05
C GLN A 339 33.80 -15.32 -2.22
N ILE A 340 33.25 -15.47 -1.01
CA ILE A 340 32.89 -14.36 -0.11
C ILE A 340 33.91 -14.25 1.06
N LYS A 341 35.09 -14.89 0.92
CA LYS A 341 36.19 -14.78 1.89
C LYS A 341 37.34 -13.96 1.36
#